data_AF-U3BAX4-F1
#
_entry.id   AF-U3BAX4-F1
#
_cell.length_a   1.000
_cell.length_b   1.000
_cell.length_c   1.000
_cell.angle_alpha   90.00
_cell.angle_beta   90.00
_cell.angle_gamma   90.00
#
_symmetry.space_group_name_H-M   'P 1'
#
loop_
_entity.id
_entity.type
_entity.pdbx_description
1 polymer ?
#
loop_
_entity_poly.entity_id
_entity_poly.type
_entity_poly.pdbx_seq_one_letter_code
_entity_poly.pdbx_strand_id
1 'polypeptide(L)'
;MSGYVANNRDVRSAPEIPVYNGAFDQQPRRQTDRPSPLMPEPLPVPPTQCVFAKPNSLPLGSLDYPSVVPAELASAYGQTAILATTDVPAAGGGLLLARASGQLVGGGTWAIQSAAGAGGTAAGSGATGAAGSGILATAATTAIGFVALLWPSPMGSSDLYPKSELEVLSTAKTRLRFHVEHDWVNGSIRTYGFHTSSRSGFDSVPVVAARAQGEQAVVDLGDGVTILWTPQVDPAVGAPPPPEDIQGLTETVWIYPVSQNAAQALENPIYPSDYKDFIITFPDHPGVQPVYVVLSTQLEKNKVRGREFEDEVYGDYSSTRSETGREVTVKTKSGTRTRIDMVGREPDGTISCVECKSSDTAPLTPNQKVAFPEIEESGAVVVGKGKPGFPGGTEIPPTKVDVVRPN
;
A
#
# COMPACT_ATOMS: atom_id res chain seq x y z
N MET A 1 39.96 -86.31 24.84
CA MET A 1 41.08 -85.38 24.60
C MET A 1 40.69 -84.47 23.45
N SER A 2 40.70 -83.16 23.70
CA SER A 2 40.35 -82.11 22.73
C SER A 2 41.47 -81.95 21.70
N GLY A 3 41.14 -81.95 20.41
CA GLY A 3 42.06 -81.68 19.30
C GLY A 3 41.64 -80.42 18.58
N TYR A 4 42.29 -79.30 18.87
CA TYR A 4 42.12 -78.04 18.16
C TYR A 4 42.80 -78.14 16.78
N VAL A 5 42.08 -77.88 15.69
CA VAL A 5 42.66 -77.75 14.33
C VAL A 5 42.68 -76.27 13.97
N ALA A 6 43.87 -75.71 13.76
CA ALA A 6 44.02 -74.31 13.36
C ALA A 6 43.54 -74.10 11.92
N ASN A 7 42.66 -73.12 11.72
CA ASN A 7 42.13 -72.76 10.42
C ASN A 7 42.98 -71.64 9.81
N ASN A 8 43.91 -71.99 8.91
CA ASN A 8 44.79 -71.03 8.21
C ASN A 8 44.04 -70.28 7.10
N ARG A 9 43.07 -69.42 7.47
CA ARG A 9 42.30 -68.60 6.53
C ARG A 9 43.07 -67.45 5.87
N ASP A 10 44.32 -67.20 6.30
CA ASP A 10 45.11 -66.05 5.84
C ASP A 10 46.20 -66.38 4.81
N VAL A 11 46.30 -67.64 4.34
CA VAL A 11 47.24 -67.98 3.27
C VAL A 11 46.48 -68.14 1.95
N ARG A 12 46.23 -67.03 1.26
CA ARG A 12 45.84 -67.07 -0.15
C ARG A 12 47.11 -67.15 -1.01
N SER A 13 47.29 -68.25 -1.73
CA SER A 13 48.34 -68.34 -2.75
C SER A 13 48.14 -67.21 -3.77
N ALA A 14 49.22 -66.47 -4.07
CA ALA A 14 49.17 -65.40 -5.06
C ALA A 14 48.67 -65.97 -6.40
N PRO A 15 47.72 -65.31 -7.09
CA PRO A 15 47.24 -65.79 -8.37
C PRO A 15 48.40 -65.77 -9.38
N GLU A 16 48.52 -66.84 -10.18
CA GLU A 16 49.45 -66.86 -11.30
C GLU A 16 49.09 -65.71 -12.26
N ILE A 17 50.05 -64.82 -12.51
CA ILE A 17 49.88 -63.71 -13.44
C ILE A 17 50.06 -64.29 -14.84
N PRO A 18 49.01 -64.35 -15.68
CA PRO A 18 49.16 -64.83 -17.04
C PRO A 18 50.12 -63.91 -17.82
N VAL A 19 50.98 -64.51 -18.63
CA VAL A 19 51.93 -63.78 -19.48
C VAL A 19 51.16 -62.85 -20.42
N TYR A 20 51.57 -61.58 -20.48
CA TYR A 20 50.93 -60.56 -21.31
C TYR A 20 50.90 -61.00 -22.78
N ASN A 21 49.70 -61.18 -23.32
CA ASN A 21 49.48 -61.70 -24.67
C ASN A 21 49.14 -60.62 -25.71
N GLY A 22 49.32 -59.34 -25.38
CA GLY A 22 49.08 -58.21 -26.30
C GLY A 22 47.62 -57.99 -26.70
N ALA A 23 46.67 -58.79 -26.19
CA ALA A 23 45.25 -58.68 -26.52
C ALA A 23 44.62 -57.38 -25.99
N PHE A 24 45.23 -56.76 -24.97
CA PHE A 24 44.79 -55.49 -24.41
C PHE A 24 45.08 -54.32 -25.36
N ASP A 25 46.21 -54.36 -26.08
CA ASP A 25 46.62 -53.29 -27.02
C ASP A 25 45.81 -53.30 -28.32
N GLN A 26 45.14 -54.41 -28.64
CA GLN A 26 44.27 -54.53 -29.82
C GLN A 26 42.82 -54.13 -29.55
N GLN A 27 42.48 -53.71 -28.32
CA GLN A 27 41.12 -53.26 -28.02
C GLN A 27 40.87 -51.90 -28.68
N PRO A 28 39.75 -51.72 -29.41
CA PRO A 28 39.37 -50.40 -29.91
C PRO A 28 39.18 -49.45 -28.71
N ARG A 29 39.48 -48.17 -28.91
CA ARG A 29 39.30 -47.15 -27.85
C ARG A 29 37.88 -47.25 -27.31
N ARG A 30 37.72 -47.58 -26.03
CA ARG A 30 36.42 -47.46 -25.36
C ARG A 30 35.99 -46.01 -25.46
N GLN A 31 34.90 -45.77 -26.17
CA GLN A 31 34.21 -44.50 -26.13
C GLN A 31 33.67 -44.34 -24.70
N THR A 32 34.31 -43.47 -23.92
CA THR A 32 33.77 -43.09 -22.63
C THR A 32 32.60 -42.16 -22.92
N ASP A 33 31.41 -42.72 -23.11
CA ASP A 33 30.16 -41.97 -22.92
C ASP A 33 30.06 -41.64 -21.44
N ARG A 34 30.83 -40.65 -21.02
CA ARG A 34 30.61 -39.97 -19.76
C ARG A 34 29.38 -39.12 -20.04
N PRO A 35 28.21 -39.41 -19.45
CA PRO A 35 27.12 -38.45 -19.50
C PRO A 35 27.73 -37.14 -18.99
N SER A 36 27.60 -36.07 -19.79
CA SER A 36 27.98 -34.74 -19.34
C SER A 36 27.44 -34.58 -17.91
N PRO A 37 28.27 -34.19 -16.93
CA PRO A 37 27.73 -33.89 -15.62
C PRO A 37 26.57 -32.94 -15.88
N LEU A 38 25.37 -33.33 -15.45
CA LEU A 38 24.22 -32.43 -15.44
C LEU A 38 24.72 -31.23 -14.66
N MET A 39 25.12 -30.17 -15.36
CA MET A 39 25.39 -28.91 -14.72
C MET A 39 24.09 -28.64 -13.96
N PRO A 40 24.13 -28.33 -12.65
CA PRO A 40 22.96 -27.73 -12.03
C PRO A 40 22.56 -26.60 -12.97
N GLU A 41 21.29 -26.59 -13.39
CA GLU A 41 20.77 -25.57 -14.28
C GLU A 41 21.31 -24.23 -13.77
N PRO A 42 21.96 -23.42 -14.61
CA PRO A 42 22.36 -22.08 -14.18
C PRO A 42 21.10 -21.45 -13.59
N LEU A 43 21.17 -20.95 -12.35
CA LEU A 43 20.11 -20.12 -11.81
C LEU A 43 19.74 -19.12 -12.91
N PRO A 44 18.45 -19.00 -13.30
CA PRO A 44 18.06 -18.19 -14.43
C PRO A 44 18.75 -16.83 -14.32
N VAL A 45 19.69 -16.56 -15.23
CA VAL A 45 20.29 -15.24 -15.30
C VAL A 45 19.15 -14.35 -15.78
N PRO A 46 18.72 -13.34 -14.99
CA PRO A 46 17.58 -12.53 -15.37
C PRO A 46 17.88 -11.91 -16.74
N PRO A 47 17.00 -12.04 -17.75
CA PRO A 47 17.12 -11.23 -18.95
C PRO A 47 17.19 -9.77 -18.49
N THR A 48 18.30 -9.09 -18.81
CA THR A 48 18.60 -7.70 -18.43
C THR A 48 17.61 -6.67 -19.00
N GLN A 49 16.52 -7.13 -19.62
CA GLN A 49 15.54 -6.36 -20.37
C GLN A 49 14.08 -6.67 -19.99
N CYS A 50 13.80 -7.47 -18.95
CA CYS A 50 12.40 -7.67 -18.52
C CYS A 50 11.88 -6.53 -17.64
N VAL A 51 10.58 -6.25 -17.74
CA VAL A 51 9.84 -5.33 -16.90
C VAL A 51 8.51 -5.95 -16.45
N PHE A 52 7.92 -5.46 -15.37
CA PHE A 52 6.64 -5.93 -14.87
C PHE A 52 5.49 -5.48 -15.78
N ALA A 53 5.50 -4.21 -16.18
CA ALA A 53 4.51 -3.62 -17.07
C ALA A 53 5.19 -2.63 -18.02
N LYS A 54 4.70 -2.59 -19.27
CA LYS A 54 5.04 -1.60 -20.30
C LYS A 54 3.83 -1.26 -21.16
N PRO A 55 3.83 -0.13 -21.88
CA PRO A 55 2.73 0.19 -22.76
C PRO A 55 2.60 -0.87 -23.87
N ASN A 56 1.37 -1.32 -24.11
CA ASN A 56 1.02 -2.25 -25.18
C ASN A 56 1.14 -1.60 -26.57
N SER A 57 1.23 -0.28 -26.63
CA SER A 57 1.48 0.49 -27.85
C SER A 57 2.93 0.37 -28.35
N LEU A 58 3.87 -0.06 -27.49
CA LEU A 58 5.27 -0.23 -27.89
C LEU A 58 5.48 -1.49 -28.73
N PRO A 59 6.36 -1.45 -29.75
CA PRO A 59 6.75 -2.63 -30.51
C PRO A 59 7.32 -3.76 -29.63
N LEU A 60 7.30 -4.98 -30.15
CA LEU A 60 7.97 -6.13 -29.55
C LEU A 60 9.47 -5.84 -29.34
N GLY A 61 10.02 -6.16 -28.17
CA GLY A 61 11.42 -5.88 -27.81
C GLY A 61 11.67 -4.45 -27.30
N SER A 62 10.72 -3.53 -27.45
CA SER A 62 10.87 -2.14 -27.01
C SER A 62 10.26 -1.93 -25.62
N LEU A 63 11.08 -1.45 -24.68
CA LEU A 63 10.66 -1.14 -23.31
C LEU A 63 10.30 0.33 -23.10
N ASP A 64 10.92 1.20 -23.89
CA ASP A 64 10.91 2.64 -23.67
C ASP A 64 10.50 3.35 -24.98
N TYR A 65 9.80 4.47 -24.87
CA TYR A 65 9.55 5.34 -26.01
C TYR A 65 10.88 5.92 -26.53
N PRO A 66 11.09 6.00 -27.85
CA PRO A 66 12.38 6.41 -28.41
C PRO A 66 12.69 7.90 -28.22
N SER A 67 11.67 8.75 -28.07
CA SER A 67 11.85 10.19 -27.91
C SER A 67 10.75 10.85 -27.09
N VAL A 68 9.54 10.96 -27.66
CA VAL A 68 8.41 11.64 -27.04
C VAL A 68 7.58 10.62 -26.28
N VAL A 69 7.53 10.77 -24.97
CA VAL A 69 6.67 9.98 -24.08
C VAL A 69 5.31 10.67 -24.00
N PRO A 70 4.21 10.04 -24.47
CA PRO A 70 2.87 10.62 -24.43
C PRO A 70 2.32 10.64 -23.00
N ALA A 71 1.24 11.40 -22.79
CA ALA A 71 0.34 11.13 -21.68
C ALA A 71 -0.70 10.10 -22.15
N GLU A 72 -0.87 9.00 -21.42
CA GLU A 72 -1.77 7.91 -21.80
C GLU A 72 -2.46 7.29 -20.59
N LEU A 73 -3.48 6.46 -20.82
CA LEU A 73 -4.19 5.78 -19.74
C LEU A 73 -3.39 4.57 -19.23
N ALA A 74 -3.52 4.25 -17.95
CA ALA A 74 -2.94 3.03 -17.38
C ALA A 74 -3.48 1.74 -18.04
N SER A 75 -4.67 1.81 -18.66
CA SER A 75 -5.21 0.73 -19.50
C SER A 75 -4.34 0.39 -20.71
N ALA A 76 -3.45 1.30 -21.13
CA ALA A 76 -2.44 1.03 -22.15
C ALA A 76 -1.41 -0.01 -21.67
N TYR A 77 -1.28 -0.26 -20.37
CA TYR A 77 -0.31 -1.20 -19.80
C TYR A 77 -0.94 -2.50 -19.30
N GLY A 78 -2.20 -2.45 -18.91
CA GLY A 78 -2.82 -3.54 -18.17
C GLY A 78 -4.23 -3.23 -17.69
N GLN A 79 -4.85 -4.20 -17.03
CA GLN A 79 -6.12 -3.97 -16.34
C GLN A 79 -5.87 -3.29 -15.01
N THR A 80 -6.71 -2.30 -14.66
CA THR A 80 -6.62 -1.57 -13.40
C THR A 80 -7.89 -1.70 -12.57
N ALA A 81 -7.74 -1.60 -11.25
CA ALA A 81 -8.86 -1.47 -10.32
C ALA A 81 -8.51 -0.51 -9.19
N ILE A 82 -9.51 0.23 -8.70
CA ILE A 82 -9.41 1.01 -7.47
C ILE A 82 -10.34 0.36 -6.45
N LEU A 83 -9.78 -0.07 -5.33
CA LEU A 83 -10.50 -0.63 -4.22
C LEU A 83 -10.54 0.36 -3.05
N ALA A 84 -11.62 0.35 -2.30
CA ALA A 84 -11.81 1.17 -1.13
C ALA A 84 -12.12 0.30 0.09
N THR A 85 -11.62 0.71 1.25
CA THR A 85 -11.96 0.07 2.53
C THR A 85 -13.45 0.19 2.82
N THR A 86 -14.04 -0.93 3.23
CA THR A 86 -15.39 -0.99 3.76
C THR A 86 -15.38 -1.09 5.28
N ASP A 87 -16.55 -1.04 5.90
CA ASP A 87 -16.76 -1.37 7.31
C ASP A 87 -17.01 -2.88 7.55
N VAL A 88 -16.94 -3.70 6.50
CA VAL A 88 -17.17 -5.14 6.57
C VAL A 88 -15.89 -5.86 7.03
N PRO A 89 -15.91 -6.59 8.16
CA PRO A 89 -14.74 -7.32 8.63
C PRO A 89 -14.41 -8.52 7.73
N ALA A 90 -13.12 -8.79 7.54
CA ALA A 90 -12.64 -9.98 6.85
C ALA A 90 -12.50 -11.17 7.82
N ALA A 91 -12.70 -12.39 7.33
CA ALA A 91 -12.53 -13.61 8.14
C ALA A 91 -11.11 -13.78 8.73
N GLY A 92 -10.10 -13.19 8.08
CA GLY A 92 -8.69 -13.21 8.50
C GLY A 92 -8.27 -12.05 9.39
N GLY A 93 -9.21 -11.16 9.75
CA GLY A 93 -8.91 -9.86 10.37
C GLY A 93 -8.75 -8.74 9.35
N GLY A 94 -8.86 -7.49 9.83
CA GLY A 94 -8.91 -6.32 8.98
C GLY A 94 -10.28 -6.12 8.32
N LEU A 95 -10.31 -5.28 7.27
CA LEU A 95 -11.53 -4.85 6.60
C LEU A 95 -11.49 -5.21 5.12
N LEU A 96 -12.64 -5.65 4.60
CA LEU A 96 -12.80 -5.96 3.19
C LEU A 96 -12.64 -4.71 2.33
N LEU A 97 -12.05 -4.91 1.16
CA LEU A 97 -11.89 -3.91 0.12
C LEU A 97 -12.96 -4.14 -0.96
N ALA A 98 -13.77 -3.12 -1.21
CA ALA A 98 -14.78 -3.11 -2.26
C ALA A 98 -14.26 -2.40 -3.51
N ARG A 99 -14.65 -2.88 -4.69
CA ARG A 99 -14.26 -2.28 -5.97
C ARG A 99 -15.03 -0.98 -6.22
N ALA A 100 -14.33 0.16 -6.17
CA ALA A 100 -14.85 1.47 -6.50
C ALA A 100 -14.86 1.74 -8.02
N SER A 101 -13.75 1.42 -8.72
CA SER A 101 -13.61 1.60 -10.19
C SER A 101 -12.76 0.47 -10.80
N GLY A 102 -12.81 0.34 -12.13
CA GLY A 102 -12.01 -0.59 -12.91
C GLY A 102 -12.50 -2.03 -12.89
N GLN A 103 -11.59 -2.98 -13.13
CA GLN A 103 -11.87 -4.42 -13.23
C GLN A 103 -10.85 -5.23 -12.43
N LEU A 104 -11.35 -6.11 -11.56
CA LEU A 104 -10.52 -7.07 -10.84
C LEU A 104 -10.17 -8.26 -11.74
N VAL A 105 -8.92 -8.70 -11.69
CA VAL A 105 -8.44 -9.92 -12.38
C VAL A 105 -8.08 -10.97 -11.36
N GLY A 106 -8.45 -12.23 -11.61
CA GLY A 106 -8.15 -13.36 -10.72
C GLY A 106 -9.06 -13.34 -9.48
N GLY A 107 -10.23 -13.99 -9.61
CA GLY A 107 -11.28 -14.00 -8.59
C GLY A 107 -10.76 -14.19 -7.17
N GLY A 108 -11.31 -13.44 -6.23
CA GLY A 108 -10.82 -13.37 -4.85
C GLY A 108 -11.42 -12.18 -4.12
N THR A 109 -11.35 -12.19 -2.81
CA THR A 109 -11.70 -11.05 -1.96
C THR A 109 -10.43 -10.46 -1.37
N TRP A 110 -10.32 -9.15 -1.44
CA TRP A 110 -9.19 -8.40 -0.89
C TRP A 110 -9.58 -7.77 0.43
N ALA A 111 -8.65 -7.72 1.37
CA ALA A 111 -8.79 -7.02 2.63
C ALA A 111 -7.48 -6.32 3.01
N ILE A 112 -7.59 -5.31 3.86
CA ILE A 112 -6.43 -4.61 4.42
C ILE A 112 -6.52 -4.59 5.94
N GLN A 113 -5.38 -4.76 6.58
CA GLN A 113 -5.19 -4.66 8.01
C GLN A 113 -4.07 -3.66 8.29
N SER A 114 -4.26 -2.79 9.29
CA SER A 114 -3.24 -1.87 9.76
C SER A 114 -3.05 -2.01 11.28
N ALA A 115 -1.80 -1.94 11.74
CA ALA A 115 -1.46 -1.99 13.17
C ALA A 115 -2.03 -0.80 13.95
N ALA A 116 -2.20 0.37 13.29
CA ALA A 116 -2.91 1.53 13.83
C ALA A 116 -4.43 1.32 13.97
N GLY A 117 -4.97 0.19 13.49
CA GLY A 117 -6.36 -0.24 13.57
C GLY A 117 -6.60 -1.47 14.44
N ALA A 118 -5.63 -1.90 15.26
CA ALA A 118 -5.83 -2.96 16.27
C ALA A 118 -6.61 -2.43 17.49
N GLY A 119 -7.83 -1.97 17.25
CA GLY A 119 -8.84 -1.62 18.27
C GLY A 119 -10.16 -2.38 18.09
N GLY A 120 -10.18 -3.43 17.26
CA GLY A 120 -11.36 -4.25 17.00
C GLY A 120 -11.00 -5.72 16.92
N THR A 121 -10.62 -6.32 18.04
CA THR A 121 -10.53 -7.77 18.16
C THR A 121 -11.91 -8.39 18.01
N ALA A 122 -12.16 -9.11 16.92
CA ALA A 122 -13.09 -10.21 16.94
C ALA A 122 -12.45 -11.35 17.75
N ALA A 123 -12.72 -11.41 19.04
CA ALA A 123 -12.54 -12.59 19.87
C ALA A 123 -13.88 -12.86 20.58
N GLY A 124 -14.62 -13.83 20.05
CA GLY A 124 -15.86 -14.28 20.66
C GLY A 124 -15.64 -15.22 21.85
N SER A 125 -16.71 -15.31 22.65
CA SER A 125 -17.08 -16.38 23.60
C SER A 125 -16.60 -16.30 25.06
N GLY A 126 -17.57 -16.01 25.93
CA GLY A 126 -17.54 -16.19 27.38
C GLY A 126 -18.86 -15.67 27.99
N ALA A 127 -19.81 -16.58 28.24
CA ALA A 127 -21.18 -16.36 28.72
C ALA A 127 -21.23 -15.62 30.10
N THR A 128 -22.29 -14.98 30.60
CA THR A 128 -23.74 -15.21 30.58
C THR A 128 -24.47 -13.94 31.04
N GLY A 129 -25.61 -13.61 30.43
CA GLY A 129 -26.74 -12.96 31.11
C GLY A 129 -26.84 -11.43 31.06
N ALA A 130 -27.69 -10.93 30.16
CA ALA A 130 -28.80 -10.01 30.44
C ALA A 130 -29.27 -9.37 29.12
N ALA A 131 -30.54 -9.57 28.80
CA ALA A 131 -31.20 -8.94 27.67
C ALA A 131 -31.25 -7.42 27.87
N GLY A 132 -30.69 -6.69 26.90
CA GLY A 132 -30.80 -5.24 26.80
C GLY A 132 -30.06 -4.77 25.56
N SER A 133 -30.81 -4.24 24.58
CA SER A 133 -30.27 -3.58 23.39
C SER A 133 -29.09 -2.67 23.75
N GLY A 134 -27.91 -3.03 23.24
CA GLY A 134 -26.67 -2.29 23.43
C GLY A 134 -25.77 -2.44 22.20
N ILE A 135 -26.32 -2.17 21.01
CA ILE A 135 -25.49 -1.80 19.86
C ILE A 135 -25.07 -0.36 20.11
N LEU A 136 -23.85 -0.16 20.63
CA LEU A 136 -23.20 1.15 20.67
C LEU A 136 -21.69 0.99 20.86
N ALA A 137 -21.01 0.75 19.74
CA ALA A 137 -19.78 1.45 19.42
C ALA A 137 -19.87 1.80 17.93
N THR A 138 -20.36 3.00 17.66
CA THR A 138 -20.34 3.67 16.36
C THR A 138 -18.91 3.68 15.82
N ALA A 139 -18.62 2.83 14.84
CA ALA A 139 -17.39 2.91 14.04
C ALA A 139 -17.49 4.11 13.07
N ALA A 140 -17.46 5.32 13.62
CA ALA A 140 -17.27 6.54 12.85
C ALA A 140 -15.83 7.00 13.09
N THR A 141 -14.88 6.45 12.33
CA THR A 141 -13.50 6.99 12.12
C THR A 141 -12.62 6.09 11.25
N THR A 142 -13.16 5.08 10.56
CA THR A 142 -12.37 4.33 9.59
C THR A 142 -12.14 5.20 8.36
N ALA A 143 -10.96 5.81 8.35
CA ALA A 143 -10.40 6.46 7.18
C ALA A 143 -10.59 5.60 5.94
N ILE A 144 -11.28 6.13 4.93
CA ILE A 144 -11.37 5.50 3.61
C ILE A 144 -9.94 5.42 3.05
N GLY A 145 -9.38 4.22 3.07
CA GLY A 145 -8.12 3.89 2.42
C GLY A 145 -8.39 3.33 1.03
N PHE A 146 -7.62 3.78 0.04
CA PHE A 146 -7.67 3.26 -1.32
C PHE A 146 -6.48 2.35 -1.59
N VAL A 147 -6.76 1.27 -2.30
CA VAL A 147 -5.75 0.39 -2.88
C VAL A 147 -5.98 0.37 -4.38
N ALA A 148 -4.99 0.86 -5.13
CA ALA A 148 -5.04 0.83 -6.58
C ALA A 148 -4.17 -0.33 -7.10
N LEU A 149 -4.72 -1.08 -8.05
CA LEU A 149 -4.18 -2.34 -8.55
C LEU A 149 -3.96 -2.27 -10.06
N LEU A 150 -2.91 -2.93 -10.55
CA LEU A 150 -2.66 -3.16 -11.97
C LEU A 150 -2.17 -4.58 -12.24
N TRP A 151 -2.82 -5.24 -13.18
CA TRP A 151 -2.36 -6.48 -13.80
C TRP A 151 -1.83 -6.20 -15.21
N PRO A 152 -0.54 -6.49 -15.50
CA PRO A 152 0.04 -6.22 -16.81
C PRO A 152 -0.63 -7.08 -17.88
N SER A 153 -0.87 -6.49 -19.06
CA SER A 153 -1.42 -7.24 -20.20
C SER A 153 -0.33 -8.14 -20.80
N PRO A 154 -0.56 -9.46 -20.95
CA PRO A 154 0.46 -10.41 -21.41
C PRO A 154 0.65 -10.42 -22.93
N MET A 155 0.06 -9.49 -23.69
CA MET A 155 0.01 -9.60 -25.15
C MET A 155 1.41 -9.46 -25.77
N GLY A 156 1.98 -10.62 -26.11
CA GLY A 156 2.98 -10.80 -27.16
C GLY A 156 4.41 -10.40 -26.85
N SER A 157 4.79 -10.06 -25.62
CA SER A 157 6.14 -9.56 -25.33
C SER A 157 7.01 -10.51 -24.49
N SER A 158 8.16 -10.91 -25.05
CA SER A 158 9.28 -11.57 -24.38
C SER A 158 9.95 -10.71 -23.29
N ASP A 159 9.45 -9.49 -23.11
CA ASP A 159 10.08 -8.43 -22.34
C ASP A 159 9.34 -8.20 -21.01
N LEU A 160 8.33 -9.01 -20.70
CA LEU A 160 7.72 -9.07 -19.37
C LEU A 160 8.42 -10.13 -18.53
N TYR A 161 8.54 -9.89 -17.22
CA TYR A 161 9.07 -10.93 -16.34
C TYR A 161 8.15 -12.17 -16.34
N PRO A 162 8.71 -13.38 -16.50
CA PRO A 162 7.96 -14.60 -16.23
C PRO A 162 7.64 -14.69 -14.72
N LYS A 163 6.51 -15.31 -14.39
CA LYS A 163 6.03 -15.41 -13.00
C LYS A 163 7.09 -16.01 -12.05
N SER A 164 7.72 -17.11 -12.45
CA SER A 164 8.74 -17.79 -11.65
C SER A 164 9.99 -16.94 -11.38
N GLU A 165 10.30 -15.99 -12.27
CA GLU A 165 11.42 -15.07 -12.06
C GLU A 165 11.02 -13.94 -11.12
N LEU A 166 9.82 -13.36 -11.26
CA LEU A 166 9.33 -12.36 -10.31
C LEU A 166 9.37 -12.88 -8.86
N GLU A 167 9.05 -14.15 -8.65
CA GLU A 167 8.99 -14.75 -7.31
C GLU A 167 10.34 -14.80 -6.57
N VAL A 168 11.46 -14.73 -7.28
CA VAL A 168 12.80 -14.74 -6.67
C VAL A 168 13.44 -13.35 -6.58
N LEU A 169 12.79 -12.31 -7.12
CA LEU A 169 13.29 -10.95 -7.08
C LEU A 169 12.86 -10.25 -5.78
N SER A 170 13.73 -9.39 -5.25
CA SER A 170 13.38 -8.44 -4.20
C SER A 170 12.86 -7.11 -4.76
N THR A 171 13.23 -6.80 -6.00
CA THR A 171 12.80 -5.60 -6.73
C THR A 171 12.65 -5.95 -8.21
N ALA A 172 11.65 -5.38 -8.87
CA ALA A 172 11.41 -5.54 -10.30
C ALA A 172 11.26 -4.17 -10.97
N LYS A 173 11.67 -4.11 -12.25
CA LYS A 173 11.52 -2.90 -13.05
C LYS A 173 10.11 -2.78 -13.61
N THR A 174 9.55 -1.57 -13.69
CA THR A 174 8.26 -1.27 -14.34
C THR A 174 8.37 0.02 -15.15
N ARG A 175 7.50 0.22 -16.14
CA ARG A 175 7.44 1.43 -16.97
C ARG A 175 6.33 2.40 -16.59
N LEU A 176 5.58 2.06 -15.55
CA LEU A 176 4.64 2.96 -14.91
C LEU A 176 4.72 2.83 -13.39
N ARG A 177 4.48 3.92 -12.70
CA ARG A 177 4.09 3.93 -11.29
C ARG A 177 3.02 5.00 -11.11
N PHE A 178 1.92 4.65 -10.46
CA PHE A 178 0.82 5.58 -10.19
C PHE A 178 0.57 5.77 -8.71
N HIS A 179 -0.19 6.82 -8.42
CA HIS A 179 -0.59 7.27 -7.10
C HIS A 179 -2.11 7.41 -7.05
N VAL A 180 -2.66 7.19 -5.86
CA VAL A 180 -4.05 7.46 -5.55
C VAL A 180 -4.11 8.36 -4.32
N GLU A 181 -4.75 9.50 -4.50
CA GLU A 181 -4.99 10.50 -3.47
C GLU A 181 -6.49 10.69 -3.27
N HIS A 182 -6.90 10.93 -2.03
CA HIS A 182 -8.25 11.34 -1.73
C HIS A 182 -8.28 12.86 -1.53
N ASP A 183 -9.02 13.56 -2.39
CA ASP A 183 -9.30 14.98 -2.23
C ASP A 183 -10.42 15.15 -1.19
N TRP A 184 -10.02 15.30 0.07
CA TRP A 184 -10.92 15.49 1.21
C TRP A 184 -11.71 16.81 1.17
N VAL A 185 -11.37 17.75 0.27
CA VAL A 185 -12.11 19.02 0.13
C VAL A 185 -13.35 18.83 -0.74
N ASN A 186 -13.25 18.01 -1.78
CA ASN A 186 -14.31 17.78 -2.75
C ASN A 186 -14.95 16.37 -2.66
N GLY A 187 -14.38 15.47 -1.85
CA GLY A 187 -14.82 14.07 -1.76
C GLY A 187 -14.48 13.25 -3.01
N SER A 188 -13.57 13.75 -3.85
CA SER A 188 -13.17 13.10 -5.10
C SER A 188 -11.89 12.31 -4.92
N ILE A 189 -11.70 11.27 -5.71
CA ILE A 189 -10.44 10.53 -5.77
C ILE A 189 -9.63 11.09 -6.92
N ARG A 190 -8.37 11.45 -6.66
CA ARG A 190 -7.44 11.88 -7.69
C ARG A 190 -6.44 10.76 -7.96
N THR A 191 -6.43 10.25 -9.19
CA THR A 191 -5.45 9.25 -9.63
C THR A 191 -4.62 9.76 -10.79
N TYR A 192 -3.31 9.64 -10.66
CA TYR A 192 -2.36 9.94 -11.72
C TYR A 192 -1.09 9.11 -11.52
N GLY A 193 -0.28 8.99 -12.54
CA GLY A 193 1.00 8.32 -12.47
C GLY A 193 2.00 8.88 -13.44
N PHE A 194 3.18 8.29 -13.41
CA PHE A 194 4.29 8.69 -14.25
C PHE A 194 4.84 7.51 -15.03
N HIS A 195 5.27 7.81 -16.26
CA HIS A 195 6.18 6.95 -16.99
C HIS A 195 7.48 6.83 -16.24
N THR A 196 7.93 5.59 -16.04
CA THR A 196 9.18 5.30 -15.34
C THR A 196 10.17 4.65 -16.29
N SER A 197 11.45 4.95 -16.12
CA SER A 197 12.54 4.34 -16.86
C SER A 197 13.80 4.36 -16.02
N SER A 198 14.83 3.63 -16.45
CA SER A 198 16.12 3.69 -15.76
C SER A 198 16.73 5.11 -15.81
N ARG A 199 16.34 5.94 -16.80
CA ARG A 199 16.74 7.36 -16.86
C ARG A 199 16.02 8.22 -15.81
N SER A 200 14.76 7.94 -15.52
CA SER A 200 14.01 8.70 -14.50
C SER A 200 14.39 8.30 -13.08
N GLY A 201 15.07 7.16 -12.90
CA GLY A 201 15.42 6.61 -11.59
C GLY A 201 14.22 6.08 -10.79
N PHE A 202 13.04 5.99 -11.43
CA PHE A 202 11.79 5.63 -10.78
C PHE A 202 11.28 4.24 -11.18
N ASP A 203 12.02 3.49 -11.99
CA ASP A 203 11.54 2.22 -12.57
C ASP A 203 11.57 1.03 -11.62
N SER A 204 12.20 1.12 -10.44
CA SER A 204 12.34 -0.01 -9.52
C SER A 204 11.26 -0.01 -8.44
N VAL A 205 10.58 -1.15 -8.27
CA VAL A 205 9.51 -1.37 -7.29
C VAL A 205 9.83 -2.63 -6.46
N PRO A 206 9.62 -2.62 -5.13
CA PRO A 206 9.79 -3.81 -4.29
C PRO A 206 8.86 -4.95 -4.70
N VAL A 207 9.36 -6.17 -4.67
CA VAL A 207 8.58 -7.39 -4.91
C VAL A 207 8.37 -8.12 -3.58
N VAL A 208 7.13 -8.47 -3.28
CA VAL A 208 6.73 -9.12 -2.03
C VAL A 208 5.93 -10.38 -2.34
N ALA A 209 6.35 -11.51 -1.78
CA ALA A 209 5.63 -12.77 -1.93
C ALA A 209 4.51 -12.89 -0.90
N ALA A 210 3.29 -13.18 -1.36
CA ALA A 210 2.19 -13.59 -0.51
C ALA A 210 2.50 -14.96 0.11
N ARG A 211 2.23 -15.10 1.41
CA ARG A 211 2.42 -16.35 2.15
C ARG A 211 1.07 -16.98 2.42
N ALA A 212 0.93 -18.28 2.15
CA ALA A 212 -0.26 -19.01 2.57
C ALA A 212 -0.40 -19.03 4.10
N GLN A 213 -1.59 -18.65 4.57
CA GLN A 213 -2.01 -18.75 5.97
C GLN A 213 -3.46 -19.25 6.01
N GLY A 214 -3.63 -20.54 6.28
CA GLY A 214 -4.93 -21.19 6.20
C GLY A 214 -5.47 -21.16 4.76
N GLU A 215 -6.67 -20.61 4.57
CA GLU A 215 -7.30 -20.44 3.25
C GLU A 215 -6.96 -19.11 2.58
N GLN A 216 -6.07 -18.30 3.17
CA GLN A 216 -5.76 -16.95 2.72
C GLN A 216 -4.30 -16.81 2.33
N ALA A 217 -4.01 -15.84 1.48
CA ALA A 217 -2.66 -15.37 1.22
C ALA A 217 -2.47 -14.03 1.93
N VAL A 218 -1.41 -13.94 2.74
CA VAL A 218 -1.09 -12.78 3.56
C VAL A 218 0.17 -12.12 3.04
N VAL A 219 0.11 -10.80 2.86
CA VAL A 219 1.20 -9.98 2.32
C VAL A 219 1.52 -8.89 3.33
N ASP A 220 2.67 -9.01 3.98
CA ASP A 220 3.21 -7.95 4.84
C ASP A 220 3.93 -6.91 3.99
N LEU A 221 3.43 -5.68 4.00
CA LEU A 221 3.97 -4.56 3.23
C LEU A 221 4.89 -3.66 4.08
N GLY A 222 5.15 -4.04 5.33
CA GLY A 222 5.87 -3.21 6.29
C GLY A 222 5.00 -2.11 6.88
N ASP A 223 5.57 -1.33 7.81
CA ASP A 223 4.90 -0.24 8.53
C ASP A 223 3.58 -0.64 9.21
N GLY A 224 3.45 -1.93 9.56
CA GLY A 224 2.25 -2.50 10.16
C GLY A 224 1.06 -2.61 9.21
N VAL A 225 1.26 -2.51 7.88
CA VAL A 225 0.20 -2.69 6.87
C VAL A 225 0.30 -4.08 6.25
N THR A 226 -0.83 -4.78 6.21
CA THR A 226 -0.93 -6.12 5.66
C THR A 226 -2.11 -6.19 4.69
N ILE A 227 -1.89 -6.77 3.50
CA ILE A 227 -2.96 -7.13 2.57
C ILE A 227 -3.27 -8.60 2.74
N LEU A 228 -4.57 -8.92 2.77
CA LEU A 228 -5.06 -10.28 2.73
C LEU A 228 -5.79 -10.49 1.41
N TRP A 229 -5.50 -11.61 0.76
CA TRP A 229 -6.24 -12.09 -0.39
C TRP A 229 -6.82 -13.46 -0.06
N THR A 230 -8.13 -13.61 -0.24
CA THR A 230 -8.82 -14.89 -0.04
C THR A 230 -9.37 -15.35 -1.39
N PRO A 231 -9.06 -16.58 -1.85
CA PRO A 231 -9.68 -17.16 -3.02
C PRO A 231 -11.21 -17.12 -2.91
N GLN A 232 -11.89 -16.84 -4.00
CA GLN A 232 -13.35 -16.93 -4.05
C GLN A 232 -13.79 -18.40 -4.03
N VAL A 233 -14.42 -18.81 -2.92
CA VAL A 233 -14.92 -20.18 -2.72
C VAL A 233 -16.37 -20.32 -3.19
N ASP A 234 -17.21 -19.29 -3.01
CA ASP A 234 -18.60 -19.26 -3.45
C ASP A 234 -18.92 -17.94 -4.19
N PRO A 235 -19.12 -17.99 -5.53
CA PRO A 235 -19.50 -16.82 -6.31
C PRO A 235 -20.83 -16.19 -5.91
N ALA A 236 -21.69 -16.89 -5.16
CA ALA A 236 -22.95 -16.36 -4.66
C ALA A 236 -22.76 -15.37 -3.49
N VAL A 237 -21.61 -15.43 -2.80
CA VAL A 237 -21.22 -14.42 -1.81
C VAL A 237 -20.67 -13.22 -2.57
N GLY A 238 -21.58 -12.29 -2.90
CA GLY A 238 -21.25 -11.07 -3.61
C GLY A 238 -20.20 -10.24 -2.88
N ALA A 239 -19.31 -9.59 -3.64
CA ALA A 239 -18.39 -8.60 -3.09
C ALA A 239 -19.18 -7.47 -2.39
N PRO A 240 -18.70 -6.94 -1.26
CA PRO A 240 -19.39 -5.83 -0.60
C PRO A 240 -19.48 -4.62 -1.55
N PRO A 241 -20.59 -3.85 -1.50
CA PRO A 241 -20.67 -2.60 -2.26
C PRO A 241 -19.61 -1.61 -1.73
N PRO A 242 -19.05 -0.75 -2.60
CA PRO A 242 -18.19 0.32 -2.12
C PRO A 242 -19.01 1.35 -1.32
N PRO A 243 -18.36 2.13 -0.43
CA PRO A 243 -18.97 3.27 0.26
C PRO A 243 -19.76 4.19 -0.69
N GLU A 244 -20.88 4.72 -0.19
CA GLU A 244 -21.88 5.44 -0.99
C GLU A 244 -21.30 6.68 -1.70
N ASP A 245 -20.37 7.38 -1.04
CA ASP A 245 -19.68 8.57 -1.54
C ASP A 245 -18.78 8.31 -2.75
N ILE A 246 -18.39 7.05 -2.98
CA ILE A 246 -17.51 6.64 -4.09
C ILE A 246 -18.15 5.58 -5.01
N GLN A 247 -19.45 5.33 -4.86
CA GLN A 247 -20.19 4.46 -5.78
C GLN A 247 -20.25 5.09 -7.18
N GLY A 248 -20.01 4.27 -8.21
CA GLY A 248 -20.06 4.73 -9.60
C GLY A 248 -18.86 5.55 -10.05
N LEU A 249 -17.74 5.50 -9.32
CA LEU A 249 -16.49 6.14 -9.70
C LEU A 249 -16.07 5.71 -11.11
N THR A 250 -15.91 6.68 -12.01
CA THR A 250 -15.42 6.46 -13.39
C THR A 250 -13.95 6.86 -13.57
N GLU A 251 -13.26 7.18 -12.47
CA GLU A 251 -11.88 7.68 -12.53
C GLU A 251 -10.97 6.72 -13.29
N THR A 252 -10.18 7.31 -14.18
CA THR A 252 -9.22 6.61 -15.01
C THR A 252 -7.82 7.11 -14.65
N VAL A 253 -6.89 6.17 -14.45
CA VAL A 253 -5.53 6.52 -14.05
C VAL A 253 -4.77 7.00 -15.28
N TRP A 254 -4.43 8.29 -15.32
CA TRP A 254 -3.58 8.87 -16.36
C TRP A 254 -2.11 8.74 -15.98
N ILE A 255 -1.28 8.35 -16.95
CA ILE A 255 0.17 8.19 -16.83
C ILE A 255 0.82 9.30 -17.65
N TYR A 256 1.61 10.14 -16.99
CA TYR A 256 2.24 11.33 -17.56
C TYR A 256 3.75 11.15 -17.74
N PRO A 257 4.37 11.81 -18.72
CA PRO A 257 5.82 11.92 -18.76
C PRO A 257 6.33 12.75 -17.58
N VAL A 258 7.45 12.35 -16.98
CA VAL A 258 8.14 13.15 -15.95
C VAL A 258 8.66 14.44 -16.60
N SER A 259 7.92 15.53 -16.46
CA SER A 259 8.18 16.80 -17.13
C SER A 259 7.61 17.99 -16.35
N GLN A 260 8.12 19.20 -16.62
CA GLN A 260 7.60 20.42 -16.02
C GLN A 260 6.14 20.70 -16.42
N ASN A 261 5.75 20.37 -17.65
CA ASN A 261 4.37 20.50 -18.11
C ASN A 261 3.41 19.60 -17.32
N ALA A 262 3.83 18.35 -17.04
CA ALA A 262 3.05 17.45 -16.18
C ALA A 262 2.99 17.98 -14.74
N ALA A 263 4.09 18.53 -14.20
CA ALA A 263 4.11 19.11 -12.87
C ALA A 263 3.15 20.32 -12.72
N GLN A 264 3.02 21.14 -13.77
CA GLN A 264 2.06 22.24 -13.80
C GLN A 264 0.62 21.75 -13.92
N ALA A 265 0.35 20.81 -14.84
CA ALA A 265 -0.99 20.24 -15.03
C ALA A 265 -1.49 19.46 -13.81
N LEU A 266 -0.57 18.84 -13.06
CA LEU A 266 -0.89 18.08 -11.86
C LEU A 266 -0.85 18.92 -10.58
N GLU A 267 -0.49 20.20 -10.63
CA GLU A 267 -0.47 21.11 -9.47
C GLU A 267 0.27 20.51 -8.26
N ASN A 268 1.61 20.42 -8.35
CA ASN A 268 2.48 19.84 -7.32
C ASN A 268 2.26 18.33 -7.08
N PRO A 269 2.52 17.47 -8.08
CA PRO A 269 2.34 16.03 -7.94
C PRO A 269 3.35 15.41 -6.98
N ILE A 270 2.94 14.33 -6.34
CA ILE A 270 3.81 13.43 -5.60
C ILE A 270 4.54 12.54 -6.62
N TYR A 271 5.86 12.44 -6.50
CA TYR A 271 6.67 11.61 -7.39
C TYR A 271 6.85 10.19 -6.86
N PRO A 272 7.21 9.21 -7.71
CA PRO A 272 7.30 7.80 -7.32
C PRO A 272 8.25 7.46 -6.17
N SER A 273 9.20 8.35 -5.83
CA SER A 273 10.06 8.20 -4.65
C SER A 273 9.27 8.05 -3.34
N ASP A 274 8.10 8.68 -3.26
CA ASP A 274 7.32 8.77 -2.02
C ASP A 274 6.15 7.78 -1.98
N TYR A 275 5.97 7.02 -3.06
CA TYR A 275 4.92 6.02 -3.17
C TYR A 275 5.15 4.87 -2.19
N LYS A 276 4.05 4.26 -1.76
CA LYS A 276 4.05 2.99 -1.03
C LYS A 276 3.38 1.97 -1.92
N ASP A 277 4.20 1.44 -2.82
CA ASP A 277 3.80 0.58 -3.91
C ASP A 277 4.70 -0.66 -3.99
N PHE A 278 4.10 -1.75 -4.45
CA PHE A 278 4.69 -3.08 -4.39
C PHE A 278 4.22 -3.90 -5.58
N ILE A 279 5.03 -4.86 -6.00
CA ILE A 279 4.59 -5.97 -6.85
C ILE A 279 4.39 -7.17 -5.95
N ILE A 280 3.15 -7.68 -5.91
CA ILE A 280 2.80 -8.85 -5.12
C ILE A 280 2.82 -10.08 -6.01
N THR A 281 3.55 -11.12 -5.59
CA THR A 281 3.55 -12.45 -6.22
C THR A 281 2.80 -13.44 -5.35
N PHE A 282 2.29 -14.51 -5.96
CA PHE A 282 1.52 -15.56 -5.28
C PHE A 282 2.12 -16.94 -5.57
N PRO A 283 3.25 -17.30 -4.92
CA PRO A 283 3.92 -18.58 -5.17
C PRO A 283 3.04 -19.79 -4.82
N ASP A 284 2.32 -19.71 -3.70
CA ASP A 284 1.43 -20.78 -3.22
C ASP A 284 0.10 -20.85 -3.98
N HIS A 285 -0.18 -19.87 -4.86
CA HIS A 285 -1.37 -19.83 -5.70
C HIS A 285 -0.99 -19.63 -7.18
N PRO A 286 -0.58 -20.70 -7.88
CA PRO A 286 -0.04 -20.62 -9.24
C PRO A 286 -1.03 -20.00 -10.25
N GLY A 287 -2.34 -20.19 -10.05
CA GLY A 287 -3.41 -19.61 -10.89
C GLY A 287 -3.67 -18.12 -10.69
N VAL A 288 -3.05 -17.48 -9.69
CA VAL A 288 -3.19 -16.04 -9.43
C VAL A 288 -2.03 -15.29 -10.09
N GLN A 289 -2.37 -14.27 -10.88
CA GLN A 289 -1.36 -13.43 -11.55
C GLN A 289 -0.72 -12.46 -10.56
N PRO A 290 0.58 -12.19 -10.66
CA PRO A 290 1.22 -11.10 -9.95
C PRO A 290 0.53 -9.76 -10.22
N VAL A 291 0.51 -8.87 -9.23
CA VAL A 291 -0.21 -7.60 -9.29
C VAL A 291 0.66 -6.45 -8.76
N TYR A 292 0.65 -5.31 -9.44
CA TYR A 292 1.21 -4.07 -8.91
C TYR A 292 0.16 -3.37 -8.05
N VAL A 293 0.54 -2.99 -6.83
CA VAL A 293 -0.33 -2.46 -5.78
C VAL A 293 0.22 -1.13 -5.31
N VAL A 294 -0.67 -0.15 -5.15
CA VAL A 294 -0.36 1.17 -4.58
C VAL A 294 -1.31 1.44 -3.43
N LEU A 295 -0.75 1.79 -2.29
CA LEU A 295 -1.51 2.19 -1.11
C LEU A 295 -1.65 3.72 -1.06
N SER A 296 -2.85 4.23 -0.76
CA SER A 296 -3.08 5.64 -0.43
C SER A 296 -2.52 5.99 0.96
N THR A 297 -1.21 5.85 1.18
CA THR A 297 -0.55 6.08 2.50
C THR A 297 -0.43 7.56 2.86
N GLN A 298 -0.86 8.45 1.99
CA GLN A 298 -0.84 9.89 2.21
C GLN A 298 -1.64 10.30 3.46
N LEU A 299 -2.68 9.55 3.83
CA LEU A 299 -3.44 9.86 5.04
C LEU A 299 -2.65 9.62 6.33
N GLU A 300 -1.94 8.50 6.44
CA GLU A 300 -1.14 8.20 7.64
C GLU A 300 0.00 9.21 7.76
N LYS A 301 0.70 9.47 6.65
CA LYS A 301 1.77 10.47 6.60
C LYS A 301 1.25 11.88 6.90
N ASN A 302 0.11 12.28 6.34
CA ASN A 302 -0.49 13.60 6.60
C ASN A 302 -1.03 13.71 8.02
N LYS A 303 -1.58 12.64 8.60
CA LYS A 303 -2.04 12.64 10.00
C LYS A 303 -0.87 12.73 10.97
N VAL A 304 0.21 11.97 10.73
CA VAL A 304 1.41 12.00 11.55
C VAL A 304 2.09 13.36 11.45
N ARG A 305 2.38 13.84 10.23
CA ARG A 305 2.97 15.16 10.00
C ARG A 305 2.07 16.30 10.51
N GLY A 306 0.76 16.15 10.32
CA GLY A 306 -0.27 17.04 10.86
C GLY A 306 -0.19 17.16 12.37
N ARG A 307 -0.16 16.02 13.05
CA ARG A 307 -0.08 15.93 14.51
C ARG A 307 1.26 16.41 15.05
N GLU A 308 2.38 16.02 14.44
CA GLU A 308 3.71 16.47 14.87
C GLU A 308 3.83 18.00 14.77
N PHE A 309 3.36 18.58 13.67
CA PHE A 309 3.32 20.04 13.50
C PHE A 309 2.37 20.70 14.51
N GLU A 310 1.18 20.14 14.74
CA GLU A 310 0.25 20.65 15.75
C GLU A 310 0.84 20.56 17.17
N ASP A 311 1.56 19.49 17.49
CA ASP A 311 2.20 19.30 18.81
C ASP A 311 3.37 20.29 19.01
N GLU A 312 4.17 20.55 17.97
CA GLU A 312 5.22 21.58 17.98
C GLU A 312 4.62 22.98 18.23
N VAL A 313 3.64 23.37 17.40
CA VAL A 313 2.97 24.67 17.52
C VAL A 313 2.26 24.79 18.88
N TYR A 314 1.66 23.71 19.39
CA TYR A 314 1.00 23.71 20.70
C TYR A 314 1.99 23.89 21.85
N GLY A 315 3.18 23.29 21.75
CA GLY A 315 4.24 23.46 22.74
C GLY A 315 4.58 24.93 22.96
N ASP A 316 4.80 25.66 21.85
CA ASP A 316 5.06 27.10 21.90
C ASP A 316 3.82 27.88 22.35
N TYR A 317 2.66 27.57 21.77
CA TYR A 317 1.40 28.26 22.01
C TYR A 317 0.94 28.18 23.48
N SER A 318 1.12 27.03 24.12
CA SER A 318 0.67 26.82 25.50
C SER A 318 1.60 27.43 26.55
N SER A 319 2.86 27.70 26.21
CA SER A 319 3.88 28.18 27.16
C SER A 319 3.58 29.55 27.78
N THR A 320 2.80 30.40 27.09
CA THR A 320 2.53 31.79 27.51
C THR A 320 1.10 32.04 27.98
N ARG A 321 0.22 31.03 27.96
CA ARG A 321 -1.24 31.19 28.14
C ARG A 321 -1.74 30.61 29.46
N SER A 322 -2.75 31.25 30.06
CA SER A 322 -3.30 30.82 31.34
C SER A 322 -4.24 29.61 31.21
N GLU A 323 -4.94 29.52 30.09
CA GLU A 323 -5.83 28.40 29.76
C GLU A 323 -5.68 28.05 28.28
N THR A 324 -5.73 26.76 27.95
CA THR A 324 -5.68 26.28 26.57
C THR A 324 -6.67 25.14 26.35
N GLY A 325 -7.25 25.09 25.16
CA GLY A 325 -8.09 24.02 24.68
C GLY A 325 -7.63 23.56 23.30
N ARG A 326 -7.35 22.27 23.15
CA ARG A 326 -7.11 21.65 21.84
C ARG A 326 -8.39 21.13 21.22
N GLU A 327 -8.51 21.27 19.90
CA GLU A 327 -9.59 20.75 19.09
C GLU A 327 -10.98 21.20 19.60
N VAL A 328 -11.16 22.50 19.78
CA VAL A 328 -12.39 23.10 20.32
C VAL A 328 -13.42 23.23 19.20
N THR A 329 -14.56 22.57 19.35
CA THR A 329 -15.66 22.70 18.38
C THR A 329 -16.52 23.91 18.72
N VAL A 330 -16.72 24.77 17.73
CA VAL A 330 -17.48 26.00 17.86
C VAL A 330 -18.61 26.06 16.83
N LYS A 331 -19.62 26.86 17.14
CA LYS A 331 -20.71 27.18 16.22
C LYS A 331 -20.79 28.70 16.06
N THR A 332 -20.71 29.16 14.82
CA THR A 332 -20.88 30.58 14.49
C THR A 332 -22.36 30.98 14.54
N LYS A 333 -22.63 32.28 14.44
CA LYS A 333 -23.99 32.83 14.54
C LYS A 333 -24.90 32.36 13.40
N SER A 334 -24.37 32.21 12.19
CA SER A 334 -25.04 31.63 11.01
C SER A 334 -25.36 30.14 11.19
N GLY A 335 -24.74 29.51 12.19
CA GLY A 335 -24.93 28.11 12.53
C GLY A 335 -23.87 27.18 11.96
N THR A 336 -22.86 27.71 11.28
CA THR A 336 -21.74 26.93 10.75
C THR A 336 -20.94 26.34 11.90
N ARG A 337 -20.72 25.02 11.86
CA ARG A 337 -19.92 24.30 12.87
C ARG A 337 -18.53 24.06 12.30
N THR A 338 -17.52 24.46 13.05
CA THR A 338 -16.12 24.17 12.75
C THR A 338 -15.36 23.81 14.01
N ARG A 339 -14.21 23.17 13.85
CA ARG A 339 -13.26 22.92 14.92
C ARG A 339 -12.09 23.87 14.74
N ILE A 340 -11.64 24.45 15.85
CA ILE A 340 -10.43 25.26 15.94
C ILE A 340 -9.40 24.38 16.65
N ASP A 341 -8.21 24.26 16.07
CA ASP A 341 -7.17 23.36 16.60
C ASP A 341 -6.68 23.81 17.98
N MET A 342 -6.50 25.11 18.19
CA MET A 342 -6.08 25.65 19.48
C MET A 342 -6.87 26.91 19.82
N VAL A 343 -7.40 26.95 21.04
CA VAL A 343 -7.98 28.15 21.63
C VAL A 343 -7.28 28.38 22.95
N GLY A 344 -6.97 29.63 23.25
CA GLY A 344 -6.17 29.96 24.41
C GLY A 344 -6.50 31.32 24.97
N ARG A 345 -6.42 31.43 26.30
CA ARG A 345 -6.67 32.65 27.05
C ARG A 345 -5.34 33.25 27.49
N GLU A 346 -5.10 34.49 27.08
CA GLU A 346 -3.97 35.29 27.53
C GLU A 346 -4.15 35.71 28.99
N PRO A 347 -3.07 36.08 29.71
CA PRO A 347 -3.16 36.55 31.09
C PRO A 347 -4.08 37.76 31.30
N ASP A 348 -4.29 38.58 30.27
CA ASP A 348 -5.21 39.72 30.29
C ASP A 348 -6.69 39.34 30.02
N GLY A 349 -6.96 38.05 29.79
CA GLY A 349 -8.28 37.49 29.53
C GLY A 349 -8.66 37.40 28.05
N THR A 350 -7.84 37.94 27.14
CA THR A 350 -8.07 37.91 25.68
C THR A 350 -8.04 36.47 25.15
N ILE A 351 -8.93 36.15 24.23
CA ILE A 351 -8.96 34.84 23.57
C ILE A 351 -8.19 34.93 22.25
N SER A 352 -7.36 33.93 21.99
CA SER A 352 -6.66 33.73 20.72
C SER A 352 -7.05 32.37 20.14
N CYS A 353 -7.07 32.27 18.81
CA CYS A 353 -7.48 31.07 18.08
C CYS A 353 -6.45 30.76 16.99
N VAL A 354 -6.03 29.50 16.90
CA VAL A 354 -5.07 29.03 15.90
C VAL A 354 -5.61 27.81 15.17
N GLU A 355 -5.43 27.79 13.86
CA GLU A 355 -5.62 26.62 13.00
C GLU A 355 -4.27 26.21 12.43
N CYS A 356 -3.91 24.93 12.54
CA CYS A 356 -2.66 24.40 12.02
C CYS A 356 -2.89 23.74 10.66
N LYS A 357 -1.99 24.02 9.71
CA LYS A 357 -1.90 23.29 8.45
C LYS A 357 -0.47 22.83 8.25
N SER A 358 -0.24 21.52 8.14
CA SER A 358 1.09 20.92 8.01
C SER A 358 1.74 21.08 6.62
N SER A 359 1.22 21.96 5.78
CA SER A 359 1.78 22.35 4.48
C SER A 359 1.48 23.82 4.21
N ASP A 360 2.40 24.46 3.49
CA ASP A 360 2.33 25.82 2.95
C ASP A 360 1.05 26.10 2.12
N THR A 361 0.53 25.08 1.46
CA THR A 361 -0.55 25.16 0.47
C THR A 361 -1.81 24.42 0.89
N ALA A 362 -1.77 23.67 1.99
CA ALA A 362 -2.91 22.88 2.47
C ALA A 362 -4.20 23.73 2.62
N PRO A 363 -5.30 23.38 1.95
CA PRO A 363 -6.49 24.22 1.93
C PRO A 363 -7.25 24.20 3.26
N LEU A 364 -8.01 25.27 3.53
CA LEU A 364 -9.05 25.25 4.56
C LEU A 364 -10.23 24.40 4.07
N THR A 365 -10.90 23.70 5.00
CA THR A 365 -12.14 22.99 4.68
C THR A 365 -13.24 23.97 4.25
N PRO A 366 -14.28 23.55 3.52
CA PRO A 366 -15.38 24.43 3.13
C PRO A 366 -16.01 25.16 4.33
N ASN A 367 -16.22 24.46 5.45
CA ASN A 367 -16.75 25.07 6.67
C ASN A 367 -15.77 26.07 7.31
N GLN A 368 -14.46 25.81 7.27
CA GLN A 368 -13.46 26.75 7.79
C GLN A 368 -13.42 28.04 6.96
N LYS A 369 -13.53 27.95 5.64
CA LYS A 369 -13.58 29.11 4.73
C LYS A 369 -14.77 30.04 5.03
N VAL A 370 -15.89 29.48 5.49
CA VAL A 370 -17.08 30.24 5.88
C VAL A 370 -16.99 30.72 7.33
N ALA A 371 -16.59 29.83 8.25
CA ALA A 371 -16.63 30.10 9.67
C ALA A 371 -15.55 31.08 10.13
N PHE A 372 -14.30 30.98 9.65
CA PHE A 372 -13.21 31.80 10.20
C PHE A 372 -13.43 33.32 10.02
N PRO A 373 -13.86 33.83 8.85
CA PRO A 373 -14.23 35.24 8.73
C PRO A 373 -15.38 35.65 9.65
N GLU A 374 -16.36 34.76 9.84
CA GLU A 374 -17.52 35.04 10.70
C GLU A 374 -17.16 35.06 12.20
N ILE A 375 -16.23 34.19 12.62
CA ILE A 375 -15.68 34.18 13.99
C ILE A 375 -14.93 35.49 14.25
N GLU A 376 -14.19 36.00 13.27
CA GLU A 376 -13.51 37.29 13.36
C GLU A 376 -14.49 38.46 13.45
N GLU A 377 -15.61 38.42 12.73
CA GLU A 377 -16.61 39.49 12.71
C GLU A 377 -17.52 39.48 13.95
N SER A 378 -17.99 38.30 14.36
CA SER A 378 -19.12 38.17 15.29
C SER A 378 -18.90 37.19 16.44
N GLY A 379 -17.77 36.48 16.45
CA GLY A 379 -17.45 35.47 17.44
C GLY A 379 -18.14 34.13 17.20
N ALA A 380 -18.09 33.25 18.20
CA ALA A 380 -18.70 31.92 18.15
C ALA A 380 -19.00 31.39 19.55
N VAL A 381 -19.75 30.30 19.63
CA VAL A 381 -20.04 29.61 20.90
C VAL A 381 -19.44 28.21 20.87
N VAL A 382 -18.72 27.83 21.92
CA VAL A 382 -18.21 26.46 22.10
C VAL A 382 -19.38 25.51 22.26
N VAL A 383 -19.39 24.42 21.49
CA VAL A 383 -20.49 23.45 21.45
C VAL A 383 -20.05 22.07 21.92
N GLY A 384 -21.00 21.28 22.43
CA GLY A 384 -20.73 19.98 23.03
C GLY A 384 -20.22 20.11 24.46
N LYS A 385 -19.39 19.15 24.92
CA LYS A 385 -18.83 19.17 26.28
C LYS A 385 -17.75 20.26 26.47
N GLY A 386 -17.17 20.78 25.38
CA GLY A 386 -16.03 21.70 25.44
C GLY A 386 -14.74 21.02 25.87
N LYS A 387 -13.79 21.83 26.35
CA LYS A 387 -12.47 21.42 26.86
C LYS A 387 -12.20 22.13 28.20
N PRO A 388 -11.27 21.66 29.04
CA PRO A 388 -10.80 22.44 30.19
C PRO A 388 -10.41 23.87 29.76
N GLY A 389 -10.82 24.89 30.54
CA GLY A 389 -10.68 26.32 30.18
C GLY A 389 -11.72 26.87 29.20
N PHE A 390 -12.34 26.00 28.38
CA PHE A 390 -13.33 26.35 27.36
C PHE A 390 -14.52 25.37 27.37
N PRO A 391 -15.33 25.35 28.44
CA PRO A 391 -16.48 24.46 28.54
C PRO A 391 -17.55 24.73 27.47
N GLY A 392 -18.46 23.76 27.29
CA GLY A 392 -19.62 23.96 26.42
C GLY A 392 -20.42 25.21 26.83
N GLY A 393 -20.76 26.05 25.86
CA GLY A 393 -21.45 27.32 26.07
C GLY A 393 -20.53 28.53 26.25
N THR A 394 -19.21 28.36 26.30
CA THR A 394 -18.27 29.50 26.32
C THR A 394 -18.41 30.34 25.05
N GLU A 395 -18.57 31.65 25.22
CA GLU A 395 -18.55 32.61 24.11
C GLU A 395 -17.09 32.97 23.75
N ILE A 396 -16.75 32.79 22.48
CA ILE A 396 -15.55 33.33 21.86
C ILE A 396 -15.96 34.68 21.26
N PRO A 397 -15.39 35.80 21.72
CA PRO A 397 -15.68 37.12 21.15
C PRO A 397 -15.19 37.18 19.69
N PRO A 398 -15.50 38.25 18.94
CA PRO A 398 -14.89 38.51 17.64
C PRO A 398 -13.37 38.32 17.69
N THR A 399 -12.88 37.23 17.08
CA THR A 399 -11.49 36.76 17.23
C THR A 399 -11.01 36.20 15.90
N LYS A 400 -9.90 36.72 15.40
CA LYS A 400 -9.26 36.16 14.20
C LYS A 400 -8.71 34.76 14.50
N VAL A 401 -8.98 33.82 13.61
CA VAL A 401 -8.34 32.49 13.63
C VAL A 401 -7.05 32.58 12.79
N ASP A 402 -5.90 32.57 13.46
CA ASP A 402 -4.61 32.62 12.78
C ASP A 402 -4.26 31.25 12.20
N VAL A 403 -4.07 31.19 10.88
CA VAL A 403 -3.71 29.95 10.17
C VAL A 403 -2.18 29.85 10.13
N VAL A 404 -1.64 28.89 10.86
CA VAL A 404 -0.20 28.64 10.99
C VAL A 404 0.22 27.51 10.04
N ARG A 405 1.31 27.73 9.31
CA ARG A 405 1.85 26.83 8.29
C ARG A 405 3.37 26.67 8.49
N PRO A 406 3.96 25.54 8.10
CA PRO A 406 5.41 25.42 8.02
C PRO A 406 5.95 26.40 6.96
N ASN A 407 7.14 26.94 7.23
CA ASN A 407 7.85 27.85 6.33
C ASN A 407 8.50 27.14 5.14
#